data_AF-A0A7S1N932-F1
#
_entry.id   AF-A0A7S1N932-F1
#
_cell.length_a   1.000
_cell.length_b   1.000
_cell.length_c   1.000
_cell.angle_alpha   90.00
_cell.angle_beta   90.00
_cell.angle_gamma   90.00
#
_symmetry.space_group_name_H-M   'P 1'
#
loop_
_entity.id
_entity.type
_entity.pdbx_description
1 polymer ?
#
loop_
_entity_poly.entity_id
_entity_poly.type
_entity_poly.pdbx_seq_one_letter_code
_entity_poly.pdbx_strand_id
1 'polypeptide(L)'
;VSHFTALDITHAACAFAELRLRHTSLLHALAARAVEDRVLASFSPGDFADLLWAFALLGVHDPPLLSAAVQRLQDEVFLASLKAREIANVVWALAQLEVDDERVLLLISKRCIDPDILPHFEQQDIAKVGWAFTRVGVPHEVLMQGMPESAIQQATFSRHPSSPIKVQDL
;
A
#
# COMPACT_ATOMS: atom_id res chain seq x y z
N VAL A 1 10.99 3.27 20.72
CA VAL A 1 10.01 2.41 20.00
C VAL A 1 9.94 0.97 20.52
N SER A 2 10.77 0.54 21.49
CA SER A 2 10.82 -0.85 21.98
C SER A 2 9.52 -1.40 22.60
N HIS A 3 8.69 -0.51 23.18
CA HIS A 3 7.40 -0.88 23.77
C HIS A 3 6.21 -0.67 22.82
N PHE A 4 6.47 -0.18 21.60
CA PHE A 4 5.38 0.16 20.67
C PHE A 4 4.70 -1.12 20.18
N THR A 5 3.37 -1.07 20.16
CA THR A 5 2.48 -2.02 19.51
C THR A 5 2.36 -1.74 18.01
N ALA A 6 1.72 -2.63 17.25
CA ALA A 6 1.39 -2.37 15.85
C ALA A 6 0.62 -1.05 15.67
N LEU A 7 -0.38 -0.80 16.51
CA LEU A 7 -1.18 0.43 16.48
C LEU A 7 -0.34 1.68 16.77
N ASP A 8 0.54 1.64 17.78
CA ASP A 8 1.43 2.77 18.10
C ASP A 8 2.36 3.10 16.92
N ILE A 9 2.85 2.07 16.24
CA ILE A 9 3.73 2.22 15.08
C ILE A 9 2.97 2.86 13.92
N THR A 10 1.78 2.35 13.59
CA THR A 10 0.95 2.88 12.51
C THR A 10 0.56 4.32 12.80
N HIS A 11 0.04 4.64 13.99
CA HIS A 11 -0.34 6.00 14.33
C HIS A 11 0.84 6.97 14.27
N ALA A 12 2.01 6.56 14.77
CA ALA A 12 3.21 7.38 14.63
C ALA A 12 3.54 7.61 13.15
N ALA A 13 3.64 6.56 12.34
CA ALA A 13 3.97 6.66 10.92
C ALA A 13 2.96 7.55 10.17
N CYS A 14 1.66 7.35 10.38
CA CYS A 14 0.60 8.17 9.78
C CYS A 14 0.68 9.63 10.21
N ALA A 15 0.93 9.92 11.50
CA ALA A 15 1.10 11.30 11.95
C ALA A 15 2.29 11.98 11.25
N PHE A 16 3.42 11.30 11.07
CA PHE A 16 4.54 11.82 10.29
C PHE A 16 4.17 12.03 8.81
N ALA A 17 3.41 11.12 8.23
CA ALA A 17 2.95 11.22 6.84
C ALA A 17 2.00 12.40 6.62
N GLU A 18 1.01 12.57 7.50
CA GLU A 18 0.05 13.67 7.46
C GLU A 18 0.72 15.03 7.66
N LEU A 19 1.68 15.11 8.59
CA LEU A 19 2.47 16.32 8.83
C LEU A 19 3.56 16.54 7.75
N ARG A 20 3.72 15.59 6.83
CA ARG A 20 4.77 15.59 5.78
C ARG A 20 6.18 15.74 6.35
N LEU A 21 6.41 15.16 7.52
CA LEU A 21 7.67 15.21 8.23
C LEU A 21 8.46 13.93 7.96
N ARG A 22 9.51 14.05 7.15
CA ARG A 22 10.40 12.93 6.85
C ARG A 22 11.50 12.81 7.90
N HIS A 23 11.17 12.23 9.05
CA HIS A 23 12.17 11.88 10.08
C HIS A 23 12.74 10.48 9.85
N THR A 24 13.60 10.35 8.83
CA THR A 24 14.09 9.07 8.29
C THR A 24 14.58 8.10 9.37
N SER A 25 15.40 8.53 10.33
CA SER A 25 15.92 7.63 11.37
C SER A 25 14.84 7.07 12.30
N LEU A 26 13.77 7.84 12.55
CA LEU A 26 12.67 7.39 13.39
C LEU A 26 11.78 6.43 12.60
N LEU A 27 11.51 6.73 11.32
CA LEU A 27 10.73 5.86 10.44
C LEU A 27 11.41 4.49 10.27
N HIS A 28 12.74 4.45 10.08
CA HIS A 28 13.47 3.17 10.06
C HIS A 28 13.43 2.44 11.41
N ALA A 29 13.46 3.16 12.54
CA ALA A 29 13.29 2.54 13.85
C ALA A 29 11.88 1.96 14.05
N LEU A 30 10.85 2.64 13.54
CA LEU A 30 9.47 2.15 13.51
C LEU A 30 9.35 0.92 12.61
N ALA A 31 9.95 0.94 11.42
CA ALA A 31 10.00 -0.19 10.51
C ALA A 31 10.70 -1.41 11.12
N ALA A 32 11.89 -1.22 11.70
CA ALA A 32 12.63 -2.28 12.38
C ALA A 32 11.81 -2.93 13.51
N ARG A 33 11.01 -2.13 14.22
CA ARG A 33 10.08 -2.64 15.24
C ARG A 33 8.90 -3.38 14.62
N ALA A 34 8.34 -2.87 13.51
CA ALA A 34 7.19 -3.44 12.82
C ALA A 34 7.47 -4.85 12.26
N VAL A 35 8.70 -5.10 11.80
CA VAL A 35 9.09 -6.39 11.20
C VAL A 35 9.46 -7.47 12.23
N GLU A 36 9.46 -7.17 13.54
CA GLU A 36 9.58 -8.22 14.54
C GLU A 36 8.38 -9.16 14.49
N ASP A 37 8.59 -10.48 14.40
CA ASP A 37 7.53 -11.49 14.21
C ASP A 37 6.29 -11.28 15.09
N ARG A 38 6.51 -11.03 16.39
CA ARG A 38 5.43 -10.79 17.36
C ARG A 38 4.60 -9.55 17.05
N VAL A 39 5.24 -8.50 16.52
CA VAL A 39 4.60 -7.22 16.21
C VAL A 39 3.92 -7.34 14.85
N LEU A 40 4.62 -7.88 13.86
CA LEU A 40 4.10 -8.13 12.51
C LEU A 40 2.82 -8.97 12.56
N ALA A 41 2.81 -10.03 13.37
CA ALA A 41 1.63 -10.89 13.56
C ALA A 41 0.45 -10.19 14.27
N SER A 42 0.71 -9.08 14.97
CA SER A 42 -0.31 -8.33 15.71
C SER A 42 -0.97 -7.21 14.90
N PHE A 43 -0.47 -6.90 13.70
CA PHE A 43 -1.10 -5.91 12.84
C PHE A 43 -2.48 -6.38 12.39
N SER A 44 -3.47 -5.51 12.56
CA SER A 44 -4.71 -5.64 11.83
C SER A 44 -4.49 -5.36 10.33
N PRO A 45 -5.35 -5.86 9.43
CA PRO A 45 -5.23 -5.59 8.00
C PRO A 45 -5.23 -4.09 7.66
N GLY A 46 -6.03 -3.29 8.40
CA GLY A 46 -6.06 -1.84 8.30
C GLY A 46 -4.77 -1.18 8.76
N ASP A 47 -4.27 -1.53 9.96
CA ASP A 47 -3.03 -0.95 10.49
C ASP A 47 -1.83 -1.21 9.57
N PHE A 48 -1.80 -2.39 8.96
CA PHE A 48 -0.77 -2.79 8.00
C PHE A 48 -0.87 -1.97 6.70
N ALA A 49 -2.06 -1.83 6.14
CA ALA A 49 -2.29 -1.02 4.95
C ALA A 49 -1.91 0.46 5.18
N ASP A 50 -2.27 1.01 6.34
CA ASP A 50 -1.98 2.39 6.71
C ASP A 50 -0.47 2.62 6.95
N LEU A 51 0.22 1.63 7.54
CA LEU A 51 1.68 1.68 7.68
C LEU A 51 2.37 1.76 6.32
N LEU A 52 2.00 0.89 5.37
CA LEU A 52 2.56 0.92 4.01
C LEU A 52 2.24 2.22 3.29
N TRP A 53 1.00 2.71 3.41
CA TRP A 53 0.60 4.00 2.86
C TRP A 53 1.45 5.15 3.42
N ALA A 54 1.70 5.19 4.73
CA ALA A 54 2.51 6.23 5.35
C ALA A 54 3.95 6.24 4.82
N PHE A 55 4.57 5.07 4.70
CA PHE A 55 5.92 4.94 4.14
C PHE A 55 5.97 5.35 2.66
N ALA A 56 4.96 4.96 1.89
CA ALA A 56 4.81 5.34 0.49
C ALA A 56 4.63 6.85 0.32
N LEU A 57 3.75 7.47 1.12
CA LEU A 57 3.49 8.90 1.08
C LEU A 57 4.75 9.73 1.44
N LEU A 58 5.56 9.23 2.37
CA LEU A 58 6.82 9.86 2.76
C LEU A 58 7.99 9.54 1.82
N GLY A 59 7.81 8.63 0.86
CA GLY A 59 8.86 8.17 -0.06
C GLY A 59 10.04 7.52 0.67
N VAL A 60 9.75 6.79 1.76
CA VAL A 60 10.75 6.11 2.59
C VAL A 60 10.78 4.64 2.22
N HIS A 61 11.88 4.23 1.59
CA HIS A 61 12.13 2.83 1.28
C HIS A 61 12.87 2.18 2.44
N ASP A 62 12.20 1.25 3.11
CA ASP A 62 12.79 0.39 4.14
C ASP A 62 12.75 -1.07 3.64
N PRO A 63 13.87 -1.62 3.12
CA PRO A 63 13.88 -2.95 2.51
C PRO A 63 13.40 -4.08 3.43
N PRO A 64 13.75 -4.13 4.74
CA PRO A 64 13.20 -5.11 5.66
C PRO A 64 11.66 -5.04 5.75
N LEU A 65 11.09 -3.84 5.89
CA LEU A 65 9.63 -3.67 5.94
C LEU A 65 8.97 -4.10 4.64
N LEU A 66 9.52 -3.72 3.49
CA LEU A 66 8.97 -4.10 2.19
C LEU A 66 9.04 -5.61 1.96
N SER A 67 10.14 -6.27 2.33
CA SER A 67 10.27 -7.72 2.26
C SER A 67 9.26 -8.42 3.17
N ALA A 68 9.11 -7.96 4.41
CA ALA A 68 8.12 -8.49 5.34
C ALA A 68 6.69 -8.28 4.82
N ALA A 69 6.42 -7.14 4.18
CA ALA A 69 5.13 -6.84 3.60
C ALA A 69 4.78 -7.76 2.44
N VAL A 70 5.72 -7.98 1.52
CA VAL A 70 5.60 -8.94 0.42
C VAL A 70 5.29 -10.33 0.96
N GLN A 71 6.06 -10.82 1.94
CA GLN A 71 5.83 -12.12 2.56
C GLN A 71 4.44 -12.20 3.23
N ARG A 72 4.03 -11.16 3.95
CA ARG A 72 2.72 -11.11 4.62
C ARG A 72 1.56 -11.15 3.62
N LEU A 73 1.70 -10.51 2.47
CA LEU A 73 0.67 -10.48 1.41
C LEU A 73 0.57 -11.80 0.62
N GLN A 74 1.56 -12.68 0.74
CA GLN A 74 1.49 -14.04 0.18
C GLN A 74 0.70 -15.02 1.07
N ASP A 75 0.40 -14.65 2.32
CA ASP A 75 -0.51 -15.39 3.19
C ASP A 75 -1.95 -15.19 2.71
N GLU A 76 -2.57 -16.26 2.19
CA GLU A 76 -3.92 -16.22 1.62
C GLU A 76 -4.98 -15.81 2.63
N VAL A 77 -4.83 -16.19 3.91
CA VAL A 77 -5.79 -15.83 4.96
C VAL A 77 -5.72 -14.34 5.26
N PHE A 78 -4.52 -13.80 5.34
CA PHE A 78 -4.33 -12.37 5.54
C PHE A 78 -4.80 -11.55 4.34
N LEU A 79 -4.44 -11.94 3.12
CA LEU A 79 -4.89 -11.27 1.91
C LEU A 79 -6.42 -11.30 1.77
N ALA A 80 -7.06 -12.42 2.11
CA ALA A 80 -8.52 -12.54 2.12
C ALA A 80 -9.18 -11.63 3.17
N SER A 81 -8.48 -11.35 4.29
CA SER A 81 -8.99 -10.48 5.36
C SER A 81 -8.95 -8.99 5.03
N LEU A 82 -8.20 -8.58 4.01
CA LEU A 82 -8.15 -7.18 3.56
C LEU A 82 -9.48 -6.77 2.91
N LYS A 83 -9.97 -5.59 3.30
CA LYS A 83 -11.12 -4.92 2.68
C LYS A 83 -10.70 -4.14 1.44
N ALA A 84 -11.67 -3.76 0.61
CA ALA A 84 -11.42 -3.07 -0.66
C ALA A 84 -10.49 -1.84 -0.52
N ARG A 85 -10.78 -0.96 0.43
CA ARG A 85 -9.94 0.22 0.75
C ARG A 85 -8.50 -0.15 1.15
N GLU A 86 -8.35 -1.20 1.93
CA GLU A 86 -7.04 -1.66 2.43
C GLU A 86 -6.22 -2.22 1.27
N ILE A 87 -6.84 -3.00 0.38
CA ILE A 87 -6.22 -3.47 -0.87
C ILE A 87 -5.79 -2.29 -1.74
N ALA A 88 -6.66 -1.29 -1.92
CA ALA A 88 -6.35 -0.10 -2.71
C ALA A 88 -5.17 0.69 -2.14
N ASN A 89 -5.09 0.82 -0.81
CA ASN A 89 -3.96 1.46 -0.14
C ASN A 89 -2.67 0.64 -0.29
N VAL A 90 -2.73 -0.68 -0.09
CA VAL A 90 -1.57 -1.58 -0.23
C VAL A 90 -1.03 -1.51 -1.65
N VAL A 91 -1.86 -1.73 -2.67
CA VAL A 91 -1.38 -1.76 -4.06
C VAL A 91 -0.84 -0.41 -4.51
N TRP A 92 -1.47 0.69 -4.08
CA TRP A 92 -0.96 2.04 -4.32
C TRP A 92 0.40 2.25 -3.65
N ALA A 93 0.55 1.82 -2.39
CA ALA A 93 1.79 1.95 -1.64
C ALA A 93 2.92 1.14 -2.27
N LEU A 94 2.66 -0.12 -2.66
CA LEU A 94 3.63 -0.97 -3.35
C LEU A 94 4.08 -0.35 -4.67
N ALA A 95 3.15 0.17 -5.48
CA ALA A 95 3.48 0.85 -6.73
C ALA A 95 4.29 2.15 -6.50
N GLN A 96 3.94 2.91 -5.46
CA GLN A 96 4.63 4.15 -5.11
C GLN A 96 6.06 3.90 -4.58
N LEU A 97 6.26 2.78 -3.87
CA LEU A 97 7.55 2.31 -3.36
C LEU A 97 8.28 1.39 -4.34
N GLU A 98 7.80 1.30 -5.59
CA GLU A 98 8.44 0.58 -6.69
C GLU A 98 8.74 -0.89 -6.35
N VAL A 99 7.82 -1.54 -5.63
CA VAL A 99 7.88 -2.98 -5.34
C VAL A 99 7.34 -3.75 -6.53
N ASP A 100 8.18 -4.61 -7.12
CA ASP A 100 7.94 -5.35 -8.35
C ASP A 100 7.81 -6.86 -8.16
N ASP A 101 7.27 -7.30 -7.01
CA ASP A 101 7.00 -8.73 -6.76
C ASP A 101 5.78 -9.20 -7.58
N GLU A 102 6.05 -9.84 -8.73
CA GLU A 102 5.04 -10.34 -9.67
C GLU A 102 4.00 -11.24 -8.99
N ARG A 103 4.42 -12.08 -8.04
CA ARG A 103 3.54 -13.01 -7.34
C ARG A 103 2.53 -12.25 -6.49
N VAL A 104 2.98 -11.28 -5.68
CA VAL A 104 2.09 -10.46 -4.84
C VAL A 104 1.17 -9.61 -5.70
N LEU A 105 1.66 -9.02 -6.78
CA LEU A 105 0.84 -8.23 -7.69
C LEU A 105 -0.27 -9.06 -8.34
N LEU A 106 0.04 -10.30 -8.74
CA LEU A 106 -0.95 -11.25 -9.27
C LEU A 106 -1.96 -11.70 -8.21
N LEU A 107 -1.53 -11.92 -6.97
CA LEU A 107 -2.43 -12.28 -5.88
C LEU A 107 -3.40 -11.13 -5.57
N ILE A 108 -2.88 -9.90 -5.50
CA ILE A 108 -3.69 -8.70 -5.30
C ILE A 108 -4.63 -8.47 -6.48
N SER A 109 -4.17 -8.64 -7.73
CA SER A 109 -5.04 -8.45 -8.91
C SER A 109 -6.21 -9.43 -8.91
N LYS A 110 -5.95 -10.70 -8.58
CA LYS A 110 -6.99 -11.73 -8.40
C LYS A 110 -7.96 -11.36 -7.29
N ARG A 111 -7.44 -10.85 -6.16
CA ARG A 111 -8.29 -10.42 -5.06
C ARG A 111 -9.16 -9.23 -5.47
N CYS A 112 -8.65 -8.24 -6.21
CA CYS A 112 -9.44 -7.10 -6.66
C CYS A 112 -10.67 -7.47 -7.51
N ILE A 113 -10.59 -8.55 -8.30
CA ILE A 113 -11.68 -9.00 -9.19
C ILE A 113 -12.58 -10.07 -8.56
N ASP A 114 -12.28 -10.46 -7.34
CA ASP A 114 -13.09 -11.45 -6.61
C ASP A 114 -14.50 -10.89 -6.38
N PRO A 115 -15.57 -11.64 -6.75
CA PRO A 115 -16.95 -11.21 -6.59
C PRO A 115 -17.33 -10.77 -5.16
N ASP A 116 -16.64 -11.29 -4.14
CA ASP A 116 -16.93 -10.97 -2.75
C ASP A 116 -16.47 -9.56 -2.35
N ILE A 117 -15.46 -9.02 -3.03
CA ILE A 117 -14.84 -7.73 -2.67
C ILE A 117 -15.00 -6.67 -3.76
N LEU A 118 -15.11 -7.07 -5.03
CA LEU A 118 -15.28 -6.17 -6.17
C LEU A 118 -16.44 -5.15 -5.95
N PRO A 119 -17.63 -5.54 -5.44
CA PRO A 119 -18.72 -4.59 -5.19
C PRO A 119 -18.47 -3.59 -4.07
N HIS A 120 -17.47 -3.84 -3.22
CA HIS A 120 -17.15 -3.03 -2.05
C HIS A 120 -16.09 -1.95 -2.33
N PHE A 121 -15.53 -1.91 -3.55
CA PHE A 121 -14.63 -0.85 -3.96
C PHE A 121 -15.40 0.45 -4.18
N GLU A 122 -14.97 1.50 -3.48
CA GLU A 122 -15.45 2.86 -3.77
C GLU A 122 -14.71 3.45 -4.99
N GLN A 123 -15.25 4.52 -5.56
CA GLN A 123 -14.67 5.17 -6.73
C GLN A 123 -13.19 5.57 -6.53
N GLN A 124 -12.84 6.04 -5.33
CA GLN A 124 -11.45 6.39 -4.99
C GLN A 124 -10.52 5.17 -4.93
N ASP A 125 -11.04 4.02 -4.51
CA ASP A 125 -10.26 2.79 -4.38
C ASP A 125 -9.97 2.23 -5.78
N ILE A 126 -10.97 2.22 -6.66
CA ILE A 126 -10.80 1.84 -8.08
C ILE A 126 -9.74 2.72 -8.75
N ALA A 127 -9.77 4.03 -8.52
CA ALA A 127 -8.79 4.95 -9.08
C ALA A 127 -7.36 4.66 -8.58
N LYS A 128 -7.18 4.37 -7.29
CA LYS A 128 -5.88 3.98 -6.72
C LYS A 128 -5.36 2.67 -7.31
N VAL A 129 -6.22 1.66 -7.39
CA VAL A 129 -5.87 0.35 -7.97
C VAL A 129 -5.49 0.50 -9.44
N GLY A 130 -6.33 1.20 -10.23
CA GLY A 130 -6.06 1.46 -11.64
C GLY A 130 -4.73 2.19 -11.86
N TRP A 131 -4.48 3.26 -11.09
CA TRP A 131 -3.19 3.97 -11.16
C TRP A 131 -2.01 3.05 -10.83
N ALA A 132 -2.11 2.29 -9.74
CA ALA A 132 -1.03 1.40 -9.28
C ALA A 132 -0.65 0.39 -10.35
N PHE A 133 -1.62 -0.31 -10.95
CA PHE A 133 -1.34 -1.31 -11.98
C PHE A 133 -0.80 -0.71 -13.29
N THR A 134 -1.20 0.51 -13.66
CA THR A 134 -0.58 1.21 -14.79
C THR A 134 0.87 1.57 -14.53
N ARG A 135 1.21 1.97 -13.29
CA ARG A 135 2.57 2.35 -12.89
C ARG A 135 3.52 1.15 -12.84
N VAL A 136 3.05 0.01 -12.31
CA VAL A 136 3.87 -1.21 -12.18
C VAL A 136 4.03 -1.93 -13.52
N GLY A 137 3.35 -1.48 -14.58
CA GLY A 137 3.55 -2.00 -15.93
C GLY A 137 3.06 -3.44 -16.12
N VAL A 138 2.17 -3.91 -15.25
CA VAL A 138 1.48 -5.20 -15.40
C VAL A 138 0.20 -4.95 -16.19
N PRO A 139 0.16 -5.24 -17.51
CA PRO A 139 -1.07 -5.17 -18.28
C PRO A 139 -2.00 -6.29 -17.84
N HIS A 140 -2.84 -6.04 -16.85
CA HIS A 140 -3.88 -6.99 -16.49
C HIS A 140 -5.13 -6.69 -17.33
N GLU A 141 -5.24 -7.33 -18.51
CA GLU A 141 -6.41 -7.23 -19.40
C GLU A 141 -7.73 -7.43 -18.65
N VAL A 142 -7.73 -8.25 -17.60
CA VAL A 142 -8.92 -8.52 -16.77
C VAL A 142 -9.32 -7.33 -15.89
N LEU A 143 -8.38 -6.49 -15.43
CA LEU A 143 -8.72 -5.25 -14.71
C LEU A 143 -9.27 -4.20 -15.67
N MET A 144 -8.78 -4.15 -16.91
CA MET A 144 -9.28 -3.23 -17.95
C MET A 144 -10.70 -3.59 -18.44
N GLN A 145 -11.11 -4.86 -18.34
CA GLN A 145 -12.48 -5.28 -18.69
C GLN A 145 -13.48 -5.12 -17.54
N GLY A 146 -13.03 -5.15 -16.27
CA GLY A 146 -13.89 -5.09 -15.10
C GLY A 146 -14.03 -3.71 -14.44
N MET A 147 -13.04 -2.82 -14.60
CA MET A 147 -13.08 -1.48 -14.02
C MET A 147 -13.59 -0.44 -15.03
N PRO A 148 -14.43 0.52 -14.64
CA PRO A 148 -14.95 1.53 -15.55
C PRO A 148 -13.82 2.33 -16.21
N GLU A 149 -13.87 2.44 -17.53
CA GLU A 149 -12.86 3.07 -18.41
C GLU A 149 -12.50 4.50 -17.97
N SER A 150 -13.45 5.20 -17.33
CA SER A 150 -13.27 6.54 -16.75
C SER A 150 -12.28 6.57 -15.57
N ALA A 151 -12.16 5.50 -14.79
CA ALA A 151 -11.17 5.42 -13.69
C ALA A 151 -9.74 5.25 -14.23
N ILE A 152 -9.59 4.56 -15.36
CA ILE A 152 -8.29 4.37 -16.06
C ILE A 152 -7.80 5.70 -16.65
N GLN A 153 -8.72 6.48 -17.25
CA GLN A 153 -8.41 7.80 -17.82
C GLN A 153 -8.13 8.85 -16.75
N GLN A 154 -8.85 8.86 -15.62
CA GLN A 154 -8.58 9.78 -14.51
C GLN A 154 -7.27 9.45 -13.78
N ALA A 155 -6.87 8.17 -13.72
CA ALA A 155 -5.59 7.74 -13.19
C ALA A 155 -4.40 8.17 -14.08
N THR A 156 -4.56 8.19 -15.41
CA THR A 156 -3.53 8.68 -16.34
C THR A 156 -3.43 10.21 -16.38
N PHE A 157 -4.54 10.92 -16.15
CA PHE A 157 -4.58 12.39 -16.15
C PHE A 157 -4.20 13.01 -14.80
N SER A 158 -4.49 12.31 -13.70
CA SER A 158 -4.05 12.73 -12.37
C SER A 158 -2.56 12.43 -12.25
N ARG A 159 -1.73 13.41 -12.60
CA ARG A 159 -0.52 13.66 -11.83
C ARG A 159 -0.95 13.79 -10.36
N HIS A 160 -0.94 12.63 -9.69
CA HIS A 160 -1.14 12.35 -8.28
C HIS A 160 -2.55 12.49 -7.66
N PRO A 161 -3.09 11.38 -7.11
CA PRO A 161 -4.10 11.41 -6.04
C PRO A 161 -3.55 11.90 -4.69
N SER A 162 -2.23 12.08 -4.54
CA SER A 162 -1.50 12.81 -3.49
C SER A 162 -0.02 12.76 -3.88
N SER A 163 0.58 13.89 -4.29
CA SER A 163 1.99 13.91 -4.72
C SER A 163 2.93 13.87 -3.52
N PRO A 164 3.75 12.81 -3.32
CA PRO A 164 5.06 13.02 -2.74
C PRO A 164 5.85 13.96 -3.65
N ILE A 165 6.31 15.07 -3.07
CA ILE A 165 7.08 16.10 -3.75
C ILE A 165 8.36 15.47 -4.31
N LYS A 166 8.66 15.73 -5.59
CA LYS A 166 9.94 15.35 -6.21
C LYS A 166 11.08 15.99 -5.42
N VAL A 167 12.10 15.18 -5.11
CA VAL A 167 13.29 15.52 -4.30
C VAL A 167 14.25 16.47 -5.04
N GLN A 168 13.77 17.63 -5.50
CA GLN A 168 14.62 18.65 -6.14
C GLN A 168 14.56 20.03 -5.49
N ASP A 169 13.76 20.25 -4.43
CA ASP A 169 13.66 21.56 -3.77
C ASP A 169 13.85 21.50 -2.24
N LEU A 170 14.84 20.74 -1.75
CA LEU A 170 15.44 20.93 -0.41
C LEU A 170 16.95 20.65 -0.43
#